data_AF-A0A5R8PF68-F1
#
_entry.id   AF-A0A5R8PF68-F1
#
_cell.length_a   1.000
_cell.length_b   1.000
_cell.length_c   1.000
_cell.angle_alpha   90.00
_cell.angle_beta   90.00
_cell.angle_gamma   90.00
#
_symmetry.space_group_name_H-M   'P 1'
#
loop_
_entity.id
_entity.type
_entity.pdbx_description
1 polymer ?
#
loop_
_entity_poly.entity_id
_entity_poly.type
_entity_poly.pdbx_seq_one_letter_code
_entity_poly.pdbx_strand_id
1 'polypeptide(L)'
;MTEGKKPMQDIIDAAKEGQASLSFNDSVRVNAEEFVYIDRDCQAMKDEIRRLQGIATNISGREKWGLGEGVGWIITGNSLVKTFRGKAQGDETGNTVHAILERHWNIVNSIQELHRVIAERYQQTDSSFAAEYNQAQASIPQGLQGKK
;
A
#
# COMPACT_ATOMS: atom_id res chain seq x y z
N MET A 1 -18.16 10.82 12.62
CA MET A 1 -17.44 9.62 12.14
C MET A 1 -17.73 9.49 10.66
N THR A 2 -17.01 10.24 9.82
CA THR A 2 -17.03 9.99 8.37
C THR A 2 -16.13 8.78 8.16
N GLU A 3 -16.72 7.71 7.64
CA GLU A 3 -16.01 6.53 7.16
C GLU A 3 -15.12 6.99 6.01
N GLY A 4 -13.90 7.42 6.36
CA GLY A 4 -12.97 8.06 5.44
C GLY A 4 -12.51 7.03 4.44
N LYS A 5 -12.92 7.19 3.19
CA LYS A 5 -12.50 6.36 2.06
C LYS A 5 -11.00 6.11 2.12
N LYS A 6 -10.57 4.85 2.00
CA LYS A 6 -9.14 4.51 2.01
C LYS A 6 -8.40 5.27 0.90
N PRO A 7 -7.11 5.58 1.08
CA PRO A 7 -6.33 6.21 0.02
C PRO A 7 -6.47 5.43 -1.29
N MET A 8 -6.69 6.13 -2.41
CA MET A 8 -6.82 5.55 -3.75
C MET A 8 -7.95 4.52 -3.93
N GLN A 9 -8.91 4.43 -3.01
CA GLN A 9 -10.03 3.48 -3.11
C GLN A 9 -10.78 3.61 -4.45
N ASP A 10 -11.06 4.84 -4.89
CA ASP A 10 -11.70 5.11 -6.20
C ASP A 10 -10.94 4.49 -7.38
N ILE A 11 -9.61 4.56 -7.35
CA ILE A 11 -8.75 4.05 -8.42
C ILE A 11 -8.68 2.52 -8.36
N ILE A 12 -8.61 1.97 -7.14
CA ILE A 12 -8.66 0.52 -6.91
C ILE A 12 -9.99 -0.05 -7.40
N ASP A 13 -11.11 0.59 -7.07
CA ASP A 13 -12.44 0.18 -7.49
C ASP A 13 -12.58 0.28 -9.01
N ALA A 14 -12.15 1.38 -9.63
CA ALA A 14 -12.12 1.52 -11.09
C ALA A 14 -11.25 0.44 -11.76
N ALA A 15 -10.11 0.07 -11.18
CA ALA A 15 -9.27 -1.02 -11.70
C ALA A 15 -9.94 -2.40 -11.53
N LYS A 16 -10.60 -2.63 -10.40
CA LYS A 16 -11.40 -3.84 -10.13
C LYS A 16 -12.63 -3.93 -11.03
N GLU A 17 -13.20 -2.83 -11.47
CA GLU A 17 -14.35 -2.80 -12.39
C GLU A 17 -13.93 -2.81 -13.86
N GLY A 18 -12.61 -2.79 -14.16
CA GLY A 18 -12.09 -2.72 -15.52
C GLY A 18 -12.32 -1.36 -16.21
N GLN A 19 -12.74 -0.34 -15.44
CA GLN A 19 -12.96 1.03 -15.91
C GLN A 19 -11.67 1.87 -15.85
N ALA A 20 -10.62 1.39 -15.19
CA ALA A 20 -9.32 2.02 -15.23
C ALA A 20 -8.74 1.92 -16.65
N SER A 21 -8.95 2.97 -17.44
CA SER A 21 -8.25 3.16 -18.72
C SER A 21 -6.79 3.51 -18.43
N LEU A 22 -5.99 2.50 -18.12
CA LEU A 22 -4.55 2.65 -18.21
C LEU A 22 -4.21 2.65 -19.70
N SER A 23 -4.03 3.86 -20.26
CA SER A 23 -3.47 4.05 -21.60
C SER A 23 -2.00 3.63 -21.56
N PHE A 24 -1.78 2.33 -21.71
CA PHE A 24 -0.46 1.77 -21.90
C PHE A 24 -0.07 2.11 -23.34
N ASN A 25 0.74 3.16 -23.50
CA ASN A 25 1.39 3.41 -24.78
C ASN A 25 2.29 2.21 -25.14
N ASP A 26 2.63 2.05 -26.43
CA ASP A 26 3.48 0.96 -26.95
C ASP A 26 4.87 0.85 -26.28
N SER A 27 5.21 1.80 -25.39
CA SER A 27 6.44 1.81 -24.59
C SER A 27 6.30 1.24 -23.17
N VAL A 28 5.11 0.96 -22.65
CA VAL A 28 4.96 0.22 -21.38
C VAL A 28 5.06 -1.28 -21.64
N ARG A 29 6.30 -1.79 -21.72
CA ARG A 29 6.54 -3.23 -21.55
C ARG A 29 6.25 -3.56 -20.09
N VAL A 30 5.15 -4.27 -19.85
CA VAL A 30 4.81 -4.84 -18.54
C VAL A 30 5.93 -5.81 -18.14
N ASN A 31 6.86 -5.35 -17.30
CA ASN A 31 7.88 -6.21 -16.76
C ASN A 31 7.33 -6.88 -15.50
N ALA A 32 7.03 -8.18 -15.57
CA ALA A 32 6.55 -8.96 -14.42
C ALA A 32 7.51 -8.87 -13.22
N GLU A 33 8.81 -8.72 -13.45
CA GLU A 33 9.80 -8.52 -12.40
C GLU A 33 9.58 -7.20 -11.64
N GLU A 34 9.18 -6.13 -12.34
CA GLU A 34 8.92 -4.82 -11.74
C GLU A 34 7.70 -4.86 -10.82
N PHE A 35 6.64 -5.58 -11.18
CA PHE A 35 5.49 -5.79 -10.30
C PHE A 35 5.86 -6.58 -9.03
N VAL A 36 6.71 -7.59 -9.15
CA VAL A 36 7.21 -8.36 -8.00
C VAL A 36 8.09 -7.50 -7.09
N TYR A 37 8.95 -6.64 -7.65
CA TYR A 37 9.76 -5.71 -6.86
C TYR A 37 8.92 -4.69 -6.10
N ILE A 38 7.88 -4.14 -6.73
CA ILE A 38 6.97 -3.19 -6.07
C ILE A 38 6.24 -3.84 -4.90
N ASP A 39 5.75 -5.07 -5.05
CA ASP A 39 5.08 -5.78 -3.96
C ASP A 39 6.01 -6.03 -2.77
N ARG A 40 7.24 -6.52 -3.06
CA ARG A 40 8.29 -6.73 -2.06
C ARG A 40 8.63 -5.44 -1.32
N ASP A 41 8.83 -4.35 -2.05
CA ASP A 41 9.26 -3.07 -1.48
C ASP A 41 8.14 -2.42 -0.66
N CYS A 42 6.88 -2.56 -1.10
CA CYS A 42 5.71 -2.16 -0.31
C CYS A 42 5.65 -2.95 1.01
N GLN A 43 5.89 -4.27 0.96
CA GLN A 43 5.91 -5.10 2.16
C GLN A 43 7.03 -4.67 3.12
N ALA A 44 8.26 -4.48 2.62
CA ALA A 44 9.39 -4.02 3.43
C ALA A 44 9.12 -2.66 4.09
N MET A 45 8.51 -1.72 3.36
CA MET A 45 8.14 -0.41 3.92
C MET A 45 7.06 -0.54 5.01
N LYS A 46 6.03 -1.37 4.79
CA LYS A 46 5.00 -1.63 5.81
C LYS A 46 5.58 -2.23 7.09
N ASP A 47 6.53 -3.15 6.96
CA ASP A 47 7.18 -3.79 8.11
C ASP A 47 8.03 -2.79 8.89
N GLU A 48 8.78 -1.93 8.19
CA GLU A 48 9.54 -0.85 8.81
C GLU A 48 8.62 0.14 9.54
N ILE A 49 7.49 0.50 8.93
CA ILE A 49 6.49 1.35 9.57
C ILE A 49 5.98 0.71 10.87
N ARG A 50 5.64 -0.58 10.86
CA ARG A 50 5.16 -1.29 12.06
C ARG A 50 6.25 -1.36 13.14
N ARG A 51 7.51 -1.55 12.76
CA ARG A 51 8.66 -1.49 13.68
C ARG A 51 8.76 -0.12 14.37
N LEU A 52 8.67 0.96 13.60
CA LEU A 52 8.72 2.33 14.11
C LEU A 52 7.51 2.67 15.01
N GLN A 53 6.32 2.18 14.66
CA GLN A 53 5.14 2.30 15.53
C GLN A 53 5.35 1.58 16.86
N GLY A 54 5.95 0.39 16.87
CA GLY A 54 6.33 -0.31 18.10
C GLY A 54 7.28 0.50 18.98
N ILE A 55 8.25 1.19 18.38
CA ILE A 55 9.13 2.13 19.10
C ILE A 55 8.31 3.28 19.70
N ALA A 56 7.39 3.87 18.93
CA ALA A 56 6.52 4.94 19.43
C ALA A 56 5.65 4.47 20.61
N THR A 57 5.09 3.26 20.54
CA THR A 57 4.34 2.66 21.65
C THR A 57 5.22 2.48 22.89
N ASN A 58 6.44 1.98 22.72
CA ASN A 58 7.38 1.82 23.84
C ASN A 58 7.77 3.16 24.48
N ILE A 59 8.01 4.19 23.67
CA ILE A 59 8.26 5.56 24.15
C ILE A 59 7.05 6.06 24.93
N SER A 60 5.85 5.95 24.38
CA SER A 60 4.62 6.41 25.02
C SER A 60 4.32 5.67 26.33
N GLY A 61 4.60 4.37 26.39
CA GLY A 61 4.33 3.52 27.54
C GLY A 61 5.40 3.51 28.63
N ARG A 62 6.63 3.96 28.33
CA ARG A 62 7.79 3.87 29.24
C ARG A 62 7.49 4.41 30.63
N GLU A 63 7.54 3.57 31.67
CA GLU A 63 7.17 3.97 33.04
C GLU A 63 8.15 5.01 33.65
N LYS A 64 9.46 4.74 33.55
CA LYS A 64 10.52 5.59 34.13
C LYS A 64 11.48 6.08 33.04
N TRP A 65 11.74 7.38 33.08
CA TRP A 65 12.55 8.14 32.13
C TRP A 65 13.88 8.61 32.71
N GLY A 66 13.95 8.81 34.03
CA GLY A 66 15.17 9.28 34.70
C GLY A 66 15.47 10.76 34.44
N LEU A 67 14.44 11.56 34.15
CA LEU A 67 14.52 12.99 33.85
C LEU A 67 14.09 13.86 35.04
N GLY A 68 13.92 13.25 36.23
CA GLY A 68 13.35 13.91 37.41
C GLY A 68 11.82 13.92 37.40
N GLU A 69 11.18 13.08 36.57
CA GLU A 69 9.75 12.85 36.63
C GLU A 69 9.32 12.35 38.02
N GLY A 70 8.23 12.90 38.55
CA GLY A 70 7.77 12.63 39.91
C GLY A 70 8.47 13.41 41.03
N VAL A 71 9.52 14.18 40.72
CA VAL A 71 10.14 15.10 41.69
C VAL A 71 9.47 16.47 41.59
N GLY A 72 8.69 16.86 42.61
CA GLY A 72 7.82 18.04 42.56
C GLY A 72 8.52 19.38 42.26
N TRP A 73 9.81 19.52 42.59
CA TRP A 73 10.58 20.74 42.29
C TRP A 73 11.23 20.73 40.90
N ILE A 74 11.30 19.58 40.22
CA ILE A 74 11.82 19.45 38.85
C ILE A 74 10.65 19.49 37.85
N ILE A 75 10.12 20.69 37.65
CA ILE A 75 8.94 20.93 36.79
C ILE A 75 9.22 20.51 35.33
N THR A 76 10.45 20.72 34.85
CA THR A 76 10.85 20.43 33.47
C THR A 76 10.82 18.93 33.13
N GLY A 77 11.13 18.06 34.09
CA GLY A 77 11.13 16.61 33.90
C GLY A 77 9.75 16.08 33.55
N ASN A 78 8.73 16.49 34.32
CA ASN A 78 7.34 16.10 34.04
C ASN A 78 6.83 16.64 32.69
N SER A 79 7.17 17.88 32.36
CA SER A 79 6.78 18.49 31.08
C SER A 79 7.38 17.75 29.89
N LEU A 80 8.68 17.42 29.93
CA LEU A 80 9.34 16.68 28.86
C LEU A 80 8.75 15.27 28.68
N VAL A 81 8.54 14.55 29.78
CA VAL A 81 7.92 13.21 29.72
C VAL A 81 6.52 13.28 29.13
N LYS A 82 5.69 14.25 29.54
CA LYS A 82 4.35 14.44 28.97
C LYS A 82 4.42 14.70 27.46
N THR A 83 5.32 15.58 27.02
CA THR A 83 5.50 15.89 25.60
C THR A 83 5.94 14.67 24.80
N PHE A 84 6.92 13.91 25.28
CA PHE A 84 7.39 12.73 24.56
C PHE A 84 6.33 11.64 24.46
N ARG A 85 5.58 11.38 25.53
CA ARG A 85 4.46 10.43 25.48
C ARG A 85 3.39 10.86 24.49
N GLY A 86 2.99 12.14 24.55
CA GLY A 86 2.01 12.72 23.65
C GLY A 86 2.45 12.60 22.20
N LYS A 87 3.66 13.06 21.85
CA LYS A 87 4.18 13.02 20.48
C LYS A 87 4.40 11.62 19.94
N ALA A 88 4.69 10.63 20.79
CA ALA A 88 4.85 9.26 20.35
C ALA A 88 3.51 8.61 19.97
N GLN A 89 2.52 8.62 20.87
CA GLN A 89 1.21 8.00 20.63
C GLN A 89 0.06 8.62 21.46
N GLY A 90 0.34 9.22 22.60
CA GLY A 90 -0.67 9.58 23.62
C GLY A 90 -1.41 10.90 23.41
N ASP A 91 -1.36 11.51 22.22
CA ASP A 91 -2.07 12.76 21.92
C ASP A 91 -3.28 12.53 20.99
N GLU A 92 -4.43 13.11 21.34
CA GLU A 92 -5.71 13.00 20.64
C GLU A 92 -5.77 13.83 19.35
N THR A 93 -4.83 14.78 19.15
CA THR A 93 -4.78 15.60 17.92
C THR A 93 -4.49 14.79 16.65
N GLY A 94 -4.04 13.53 16.80
CA GLY A 94 -3.57 12.71 15.68
C GLY A 94 -2.25 13.18 15.08
N ASN A 95 -1.58 14.18 15.70
CA ASN A 95 -0.22 14.61 15.38
C ASN A 95 0.80 13.83 16.22
N THR A 96 0.74 12.52 16.12
CA THR A 96 1.64 11.58 16.78
C THR A 96 2.42 10.79 15.76
N VAL A 97 3.63 10.37 16.11
CA VAL A 97 4.46 9.49 15.27
C VAL A 97 3.66 8.25 14.89
N HIS A 98 2.99 7.61 15.86
CA HIS A 98 2.19 6.42 15.61
C HIS A 98 1.06 6.66 14.60
N ALA A 99 0.28 7.75 14.74
CA ALA A 99 -0.86 8.04 13.86
C ALA A 99 -0.41 8.45 12.45
N ILE A 100 0.67 9.23 12.33
CA ILE A 100 1.23 9.62 11.04
C ILE A 100 1.74 8.38 10.31
N LEU A 101 2.48 7.52 10.99
CA LEU A 101 2.96 6.25 10.45
C LEU A 101 1.80 5.34 9.99
N GLU A 102 0.68 5.31 10.73
CA GLU A 102 -0.51 4.55 10.29
C GLU A 102 -1.09 5.09 8.98
N ARG A 103 -1.10 6.42 8.79
CA ARG A 103 -1.53 7.02 7.52
C ARG A 103 -0.61 6.61 6.38
N HIS A 104 0.71 6.63 6.60
CA HIS A 104 1.67 6.16 5.60
C HIS A 104 1.52 4.66 5.30
N TRP A 105 1.26 3.84 6.32
CA TRP A 105 1.00 2.42 6.14
C TRP A 105 -0.20 2.18 5.22
N ASN A 106 -1.30 2.91 5.45
CA ASN A 106 -2.51 2.82 4.62
C ASN A 106 -2.24 3.25 3.17
N ILE A 107 -1.44 4.28 2.95
CA ILE A 107 -1.04 4.71 1.60
C ILE A 107 -0.25 3.59 0.89
N VAL A 108 0.78 3.05 1.54
CA VAL A 108 1.60 1.97 0.96
C VAL A 108 0.76 0.72 0.69
N ASN A 109 -0.14 0.36 1.60
CA ASN A 109 -1.06 -0.76 1.41
C ASN A 109 -1.96 -0.55 0.18
N SER A 110 -2.49 0.66 -0.01
CA SER A 110 -3.30 0.98 -1.20
C SER A 110 -2.49 0.92 -2.50
N ILE A 111 -1.22 1.34 -2.49
CA ILE A 111 -0.33 1.24 -3.67
C ILE A 111 -0.13 -0.24 -4.02
N GLN A 112 0.16 -1.07 -3.02
CA GLN A 112 0.32 -2.51 -3.21
C GLN A 112 -0.94 -3.16 -3.76
N GLU A 113 -2.12 -2.84 -3.19
CA GLU A 113 -3.40 -3.36 -3.66
C GLU A 113 -3.66 -2.97 -5.13
N LEU A 114 -3.43 -1.70 -5.48
CA LEU A 114 -3.59 -1.24 -6.86
C LEU A 114 -2.68 -2.02 -7.82
N HIS A 115 -1.39 -2.16 -7.49
CA HIS A 115 -0.45 -2.91 -8.33
C HIS A 115 -0.84 -4.37 -8.50
N ARG A 116 -1.31 -5.00 -7.42
CA ARG A 116 -1.80 -6.38 -7.48
C ARG A 116 -3.03 -6.52 -8.38
N VAL A 117 -4.00 -5.60 -8.26
CA VAL A 117 -5.20 -5.61 -9.13
C VAL A 117 -4.79 -5.43 -10.60
N ILE A 118 -3.85 -4.54 -10.89
CA ILE A 118 -3.34 -4.34 -12.26
C ILE A 118 -2.69 -5.63 -12.78
N ALA A 119 -1.83 -6.28 -11.99
CA ALA A 119 -1.18 -7.53 -12.37
C ALA A 119 -2.19 -8.67 -12.62
N GLU A 120 -3.19 -8.82 -11.76
CA GLU A 120 -4.28 -9.80 -11.92
C GLU A 120 -5.06 -9.55 -13.22
N ARG A 121 -5.35 -8.28 -13.54
CA ARG A 121 -6.03 -7.90 -14.79
C ARG A 121 -5.20 -8.23 -16.02
N TYR A 122 -3.90 -7.95 -16.00
CA TYR A 122 -3.01 -8.32 -17.11
C TYR A 122 -3.00 -9.82 -17.37
N GLN A 123 -2.90 -10.65 -16.33
CA GLN A 123 -2.93 -12.10 -16.46
C GLN A 123 -4.26 -12.59 -17.06
N GLN A 124 -5.38 -11.99 -16.64
CA GLN A 124 -6.71 -12.32 -17.17
C GLN A 124 -6.87 -11.93 -18.65
N THR A 125 -6.39 -10.75 -19.04
CA THR A 125 -6.46 -10.28 -20.43
C THR A 125 -5.60 -11.17 -21.34
N ASP A 126 -4.37 -11.49 -20.94
CA ASP A 126 -3.49 -12.35 -21.72
C ASP A 126 -4.07 -13.78 -21.88
N SER A 127 -4.60 -14.35 -20.79
CA SER A 127 -5.29 -15.65 -20.84
C SER A 127 -6.55 -15.62 -21.71
N SER A 128 -7.34 -14.55 -21.64
CA SER A 128 -8.57 -14.40 -22.45
C SER A 128 -8.23 -14.25 -23.92
N PHE A 129 -7.22 -13.44 -24.24
CA PHE A 129 -6.72 -13.28 -25.59
C PHE A 129 -6.19 -14.60 -26.16
N ALA A 130 -5.40 -15.36 -25.38
CA ALA A 130 -4.92 -16.67 -25.80
C ALA A 130 -6.08 -17.65 -26.04
N ALA A 131 -7.13 -17.61 -25.22
CA ALA A 131 -8.33 -18.43 -25.40
C ALA A 131 -9.11 -18.05 -26.67
N GLU A 132 -9.34 -16.76 -26.90
CA GLU A 132 -10.01 -16.24 -28.10
C GLU A 132 -9.20 -16.55 -29.36
N TYR A 133 -7.87 -16.39 -29.32
CA TYR A 133 -6.99 -16.74 -30.42
C TYR A 133 -7.06 -18.23 -30.74
N ASN A 134 -7.03 -19.10 -29.74
CA ASN A 134 -7.16 -20.55 -29.93
C ASN A 134 -8.54 -20.93 -30.46
N GLN A 135 -9.62 -20.28 -29.99
CA GLN A 135 -10.97 -20.48 -30.54
C GLN A 135 -11.06 -20.02 -31.99
N ALA A 136 -10.52 -18.85 -32.32
CA ALA A 136 -10.44 -18.34 -33.69
C ALA A 136 -9.63 -19.28 -34.59
N GLN A 137 -8.47 -19.75 -34.12
CA GLN A 137 -7.63 -20.70 -34.85
C GLN A 137 -8.33 -22.05 -35.07
N ALA A 138 -9.12 -22.53 -34.10
CA ALA A 138 -9.89 -23.76 -34.21
C ALA A 138 -11.15 -23.62 -35.09
N SER A 139 -11.69 -22.40 -35.21
CA SER A 139 -12.85 -22.10 -36.05
C SER A 139 -12.48 -21.66 -37.47
N ILE A 140 -11.21 -21.37 -37.73
CA ILE A 140 -10.67 -21.24 -39.10
C ILE A 140 -10.50 -22.66 -39.69
N PRO A 141 -11.16 -22.98 -40.81
CA PRO A 141 -11.00 -24.29 -41.47
C PRO A 141 -9.54 -24.56 -41.81
N GLN A 142 -9.02 -25.74 -41.45
CA GLN A 142 -7.69 -26.21 -41.86
C GLN A 142 -7.65 -26.45 -43.38
N GLY A 143 -7.22 -25.46 -44.16
CA GLY A 143 -6.97 -25.53 -45.61
C GLY A 143 -8.25 -25.55 -46.46
N LEU A 144 -8.37 -24.81 -47.58
CA LEU A 144 -7.52 -24.82 -48.77
C LEU A 144 -7.72 -23.51 -49.56
N GLN A 145 -6.65 -22.75 -49.85
CA GLN A 145 -6.57 -21.95 -51.08
C GLN A 145 -5.16 -21.97 -51.65
N GLY A 146 -4.80 -23.12 -52.23
CA GLY A 146 -3.83 -23.21 -53.32
C GLY A 146 -4.57 -23.51 -54.62
N LYS A 147 -4.95 -22.48 -55.38
CA LYS A 147 -5.32 -22.48 -56.81
C LYS A 147 -5.10 -21.04 -57.28
N LYS A 148 -4.34 -20.69 -58.31
CA LYS A 148 -3.66 -21.36 -59.42
C LYS A 148 -2.38 -20.57 -59.70
#